data_AF-A0A1B6HMJ0-F1
#
_entry.id   AF-A0A1B6HMJ0-F1
#
_cell.length_a   1.000
_cell.length_b   1.000
_cell.length_c   1.000
_cell.angle_alpha   90.00
_cell.angle_beta   90.00
_cell.angle_gamma   90.00
#
_symmetry.space_group_name_H-M   'P 1'
#
loop_
_entity.id
_entity.type
_entity.pdbx_description
1 polymer ?
#
loop_
_entity_poly.entity_id
_entity_poly.type
_entity_poly.pdbx_seq_one_letter_code
_entity_poly.pdbx_strand_id
1 'polypeptide(L)'
;NVYDVDGTSVISTVERPDLFNIELRDDLVQKVHNLVALNSRVPYAVSEGAGMKHSAESWGTGRAVARVPRVKGSGSRRAGQGAFANFCRKGRMAHPTKVTRRWQRKTPHTLR
;
A
#
# COMPACT_ATOMS: atom_id res chain seq x y z
N ASN A 1 39.96 -14.64 15.74
CA ASN A 1 40.55 -15.89 15.18
C ASN A 1 40.06 -16.08 13.77
N VAL A 2 40.96 -16.40 12.86
CA VAL A 2 40.66 -16.81 11.49
C VAL A 2 40.75 -18.34 11.49
N TYR A 3 39.63 -18.97 11.20
CA TYR A 3 39.51 -20.43 11.16
C TYR A 3 39.85 -20.93 9.75
N ASP A 4 40.45 -22.12 9.68
CA ASP A 4 40.71 -22.84 8.44
C ASP A 4 39.41 -23.44 7.86
N VAL A 5 39.47 -23.94 6.62
CA VAL A 5 38.34 -24.53 5.90
C VAL A 5 37.76 -25.74 6.64
N ASP A 6 38.60 -26.43 7.42
CA ASP A 6 38.21 -27.56 8.29
C ASP A 6 37.41 -27.12 9.54
N GLY A 7 37.24 -25.81 9.75
CA GLY A 7 36.42 -25.21 10.82
C GLY A 7 36.98 -25.36 12.23
N THR A 8 38.10 -26.06 12.40
CA THR A 8 38.63 -26.46 13.72
C THR A 8 39.98 -25.82 14.03
N SER A 9 40.89 -25.75 13.05
CA SER A 9 42.21 -25.13 13.19
C SER A 9 42.13 -23.61 13.10
N VAL A 10 42.86 -22.92 13.97
CA VAL A 10 43.03 -21.46 13.93
C VAL A 10 44.32 -21.15 13.17
N ILE A 11 44.21 -20.49 12.02
CA ILE A 11 45.35 -20.11 11.18
C ILE A 11 46.02 -18.84 11.72
N SER A 12 45.22 -17.86 12.12
CA SER A 12 45.73 -16.56 12.58
C SER A 12 44.74 -15.85 13.51
N THR A 13 45.20 -14.76 14.13
CA THR A 13 44.36 -13.86 14.91
C THR A 13 44.38 -12.48 14.29
N VAL A 14 43.25 -11.80 14.35
CA VAL A 14 43.05 -10.46 13.79
C VAL A 14 42.43 -9.61 14.89
N GLU A 15 42.92 -8.39 15.05
CA GLU A 15 42.37 -7.44 16.02
C GLU A 15 40.95 -7.01 15.63
N ARG A 16 40.13 -6.69 16.63
CA ARG A 16 38.75 -6.28 16.40
C ARG A 16 38.72 -4.91 15.69
N PRO A 17 38.07 -4.78 14.52
CA PRO A 17 37.91 -3.49 13.87
C PRO A 17 37.14 -2.48 14.74
N ASP A 18 37.50 -1.21 14.64
CA ASP A 18 36.88 -0.12 15.43
C ASP A 18 35.38 0.01 15.22
N LEU A 19 34.85 -0.44 14.08
CA LEU A 19 33.41 -0.46 13.78
C LEU A 19 32.58 -1.18 14.86
N PHE A 20 33.15 -2.23 15.48
CA PHE A 20 32.46 -2.99 16.52
C PHE A 20 32.47 -2.32 17.90
N ASN A 21 33.13 -1.16 18.04
CA ASN A 21 33.14 -0.37 19.27
C ASN A 21 32.00 0.67 19.30
N ILE A 22 31.22 0.80 18.22
CA ILE A 22 30.15 1.79 18.09
C ILE A 22 28.96 1.41 18.99
N GLU A 23 28.31 2.42 19.57
CA GLU A 23 27.07 2.25 20.34
C GLU A 23 25.92 1.74 19.44
N LEU A 24 25.25 0.67 19.88
CA LEU A 24 24.11 0.11 19.16
C LEU A 24 22.86 0.96 19.37
N ARG A 25 22.42 1.64 18.31
CA ARG A 25 21.23 2.49 18.30
C ARG A 25 20.06 1.83 17.58
N ASP A 26 19.26 1.06 18.32
CA ASP A 26 18.12 0.33 17.76
C ASP A 26 17.02 1.26 17.20
N ASP A 27 16.86 2.45 17.79
CA ASP A 27 15.94 3.49 17.29
C ASP A 27 16.24 3.89 15.84
N LEU A 28 17.51 4.10 15.51
CA LEU A 28 17.96 4.47 14.17
C LEU A 28 17.88 3.29 13.22
N VAL A 29 18.31 2.10 13.66
CA VAL A 29 18.28 0.89 12.83
C VAL A 29 16.84 0.58 12.41
N GLN A 30 15.88 0.56 13.34
CA GLN A 30 14.48 0.31 13.03
C GLN A 30 13.90 1.37 12.09
N LYS A 31 14.19 2.66 12.35
CA LYS A 31 13.71 3.75 11.51
C LYS A 31 14.21 3.63 10.07
N VAL A 32 15.51 3.39 9.89
CA VAL A 32 16.16 3.28 8.59
C VAL A 32 15.67 2.03 7.86
N HIS A 33 15.66 0.89 8.54
CA HIS A 33 15.17 -0.38 8.01
C HIS A 33 13.75 -0.24 7.47
N ASN A 34 12.84 0.34 8.27
CA ASN A 34 11.46 0.56 7.85
C ASN A 34 11.37 1.45 6.62
N LEU A 35 12.13 2.55 6.53
CA LEU A 35 12.11 3.44 5.36
C LEU A 35 12.70 2.78 4.11
N VAL A 36 13.78 2.01 4.25
CA VAL A 36 14.42 1.29 3.13
C VAL A 36 13.51 0.17 2.62
N ALA A 37 12.84 -0.57 3.52
CA ALA A 37 11.89 -1.61 3.16
C ALA A 37 10.68 -1.09 2.37
N LEU A 38 10.33 0.20 2.50
CA LEU A 38 9.28 0.82 1.67
C LEU A 38 9.70 0.94 0.20
N ASN A 39 11.00 0.97 -0.10
CA ASN A 39 11.51 1.26 -1.45
C ASN A 39 11.42 0.09 -2.43
N SER A 40 11.26 -1.15 -1.94
CA SER A 40 11.09 -2.36 -2.77
C SER A 40 9.65 -2.61 -3.20
N ARG A 41 8.70 -1.77 -2.78
CA ARG A 41 7.26 -1.97 -3.04
C ARG A 41 6.89 -1.56 -4.47
N VAL A 42 6.02 -2.35 -5.10
CA VAL A 42 5.40 -2.04 -6.40
C VAL A 42 4.11 -1.24 -6.19
N PRO A 43 3.89 -0.13 -6.92
CA PRO A 43 2.64 0.62 -6.88
C PRO A 43 1.42 -0.21 -7.29
N TYR A 44 0.29 -0.02 -6.59
CA TYR A 44 -1.00 -0.61 -6.93
C TYR A 44 -2.12 0.43 -6.92
N ALA A 45 -3.15 0.21 -7.74
CA ALA A 45 -4.32 1.08 -7.85
C ALA A 45 -5.54 0.32 -8.36
N VAL A 46 -6.73 0.82 -8.03
CA VAL A 46 -7.98 0.36 -8.67
C VAL A 46 -8.16 1.05 -10.02
N SER A 47 -8.88 0.42 -10.95
CA SER A 47 -9.20 1.03 -12.25
C SER A 47 -9.95 2.35 -12.07
N GLU A 48 -9.58 3.37 -12.83
CA GLU A 48 -10.16 4.71 -12.74
C GLU A 48 -11.68 4.72 -12.96
N GLY A 49 -12.17 3.91 -13.89
CA GLY A 49 -13.61 3.76 -14.18
C GLY A 49 -14.35 2.75 -13.30
N ALA A 50 -13.69 2.12 -12.31
CA ALA A 50 -14.33 1.12 -11.46
C ALA A 50 -15.53 1.71 -10.68
N GLY A 51 -16.65 0.99 -10.68
CA GLY A 51 -17.88 1.41 -10.01
C GLY A 51 -18.62 2.57 -10.69
N MET A 52 -18.11 3.09 -11.82
CA MET A 52 -18.68 4.23 -12.57
C MET A 52 -19.16 3.87 -13.99
N LYS A 53 -18.99 2.62 -14.45
CA LYS A 53 -19.45 2.14 -15.78
C LYS A 53 -20.94 1.79 -15.81
N HIS A 54 -21.79 2.63 -15.24
CA HIS A 54 -23.24 2.45 -15.21
C HIS A 54 -23.93 3.74 -15.70
N SER A 55 -25.01 3.62 -16.46
CA SER A 55 -25.94 4.72 -16.71
C SER A 55 -26.94 4.78 -15.56
N ALA A 56 -26.64 5.58 -14.53
CA ALA A 56 -27.46 5.71 -13.33
C ALA A 56 -27.73 7.16 -12.98
N GLU A 57 -28.96 7.45 -12.57
CA GLU A 57 -29.39 8.79 -12.14
C GLU A 57 -30.27 8.68 -10.89
N SER A 58 -30.29 9.73 -10.08
CA SER A 58 -31.16 9.77 -8.92
C SER A 58 -32.61 9.92 -9.36
N TRP A 59 -33.53 9.24 -8.68
CA TRP A 59 -34.96 9.40 -8.91
C TRP A 59 -35.56 10.61 -8.17
N GLY A 60 -34.76 11.33 -7.38
CA GLY A 60 -35.23 12.47 -6.60
C GLY A 60 -36.12 12.06 -5.42
N THR A 61 -36.94 12.99 -4.96
CA THR A 61 -37.90 12.81 -3.85
C THR A 61 -39.26 12.30 -4.36
N GLY A 62 -40.19 12.00 -3.45
CA GLY A 62 -41.59 11.70 -3.81
C GLY A 62 -41.89 10.25 -4.25
N ARG A 63 -40.93 9.32 -4.08
CA ARG A 63 -41.05 7.92 -4.50
C ARG A 63 -40.83 6.90 -3.37
N ALA A 64 -40.92 7.35 -2.11
CA ALA A 64 -40.68 6.55 -0.90
C ALA A 64 -39.35 5.77 -0.89
N VAL A 65 -38.30 6.33 -1.50
CA VAL A 65 -36.96 5.72 -1.60
C VAL A 65 -35.84 6.74 -1.42
N ALA A 66 -34.66 6.26 -1.01
CA ALA A 66 -33.47 7.10 -0.87
C ALA A 66 -33.00 7.71 -2.21
N ARG A 67 -32.37 8.89 -2.13
CA ARG A 67 -31.98 9.76 -3.27
C ARG A 67 -30.70 9.34 -4.01
N VAL A 68 -30.21 8.12 -3.78
CA VAL A 68 -28.96 7.63 -4.38
C VAL A 68 -29.17 7.37 -5.88
N PRO A 69 -28.18 7.63 -6.76
CA PRO A 69 -28.29 7.28 -8.16
C PRO A 69 -28.63 5.80 -8.36
N ARG A 70 -29.58 5.51 -9.25
CA ARG A 70 -30.08 4.16 -9.55
C ARG A 70 -29.88 3.82 -11.02
N VAL A 71 -29.51 2.58 -11.30
CA VAL A 71 -29.29 2.10 -12.68
C VAL A 71 -30.59 2.20 -13.48
N LYS A 72 -30.53 2.82 -14.66
CA LYS A 72 -31.68 2.98 -15.56
C LYS A 72 -32.08 1.65 -16.22
N GLY A 73 -33.27 1.64 -16.83
CA GLY A 73 -33.79 0.51 -17.60
C GLY A 73 -34.83 -0.33 -16.85
N SER A 74 -35.22 -1.45 -17.46
CA SER A 74 -36.19 -2.43 -16.96
C SER A 74 -35.77 -3.84 -17.41
N GLY A 75 -36.46 -4.90 -16.96
CA GLY A 75 -36.24 -6.28 -17.41
C GLY A 75 -34.97 -6.99 -16.89
N SER A 76 -33.98 -6.25 -16.37
CA SER A 76 -32.83 -6.84 -15.66
C SER A 76 -32.97 -6.70 -14.14
N ARG A 77 -32.45 -7.69 -13.39
CA ARG A 77 -32.41 -7.62 -11.91
C ARG A 77 -31.56 -6.45 -11.38
N ARG A 78 -30.74 -5.82 -12.22
CA ARG A 78 -29.87 -4.70 -11.87
C ARG A 78 -30.58 -3.34 -11.98
N ALA A 79 -31.63 -3.22 -12.80
CA ALA A 79 -32.40 -1.98 -12.95
C ALA A 79 -33.00 -1.53 -11.60
N GLY A 80 -32.95 -0.23 -11.33
CA GLY A 80 -33.46 0.37 -10.09
C GLY A 80 -32.58 0.20 -8.83
N GLN A 81 -31.50 -0.59 -8.91
CA GLN A 81 -30.55 -0.71 -7.80
C GLN A 81 -29.62 0.51 -7.70
N GLY A 82 -29.13 0.79 -6.49
CA GLY A 82 -28.15 1.86 -6.25
C GLY A 82 -26.81 1.66 -6.97
N ALA A 83 -26.18 2.77 -7.36
CA ALA A 83 -24.92 2.81 -8.08
C ALA A 83 -24.06 4.02 -7.64
N PHE A 84 -22.81 4.04 -8.09
CA PHE A 84 -21.78 5.07 -7.87
C PHE A 84 -21.30 5.31 -6.44
N ALA A 85 -22.19 5.31 -5.44
CA ALA A 85 -21.83 5.60 -4.06
C ALA A 85 -20.98 4.48 -3.42
N ASN A 86 -20.13 4.84 -2.47
CA ASN A 86 -19.24 3.92 -1.75
C ASN A 86 -19.97 2.88 -0.89
N PHE A 87 -21.15 3.21 -0.38
CA PHE A 87 -22.01 2.28 0.35
C PHE A 87 -22.89 1.42 -0.58
N CYS A 88 -22.90 1.67 -1.89
CA CYS A 88 -23.64 0.85 -2.83
C CYS A 88 -22.84 -0.39 -3.22
N ARG A 89 -23.51 -1.54 -3.29
CA ARG A 89 -22.92 -2.75 -3.87
C ARG A 89 -22.44 -2.47 -5.31
N LYS A 90 -21.17 -2.79 -5.60
CA LYS A 90 -20.50 -2.51 -6.88
C LYS A 90 -20.44 -1.02 -7.24
N GLY A 91 -20.58 -0.12 -6.26
CA GLY A 91 -20.33 1.30 -6.41
C GLY A 91 -18.83 1.63 -6.40
N ARG A 92 -18.50 2.93 -6.45
CA ARG A 92 -17.11 3.39 -6.42
C ARG A 92 -16.61 3.47 -4.98
N MET A 93 -15.44 2.91 -4.73
CA MET A 93 -14.75 3.04 -3.45
C MET A 93 -14.50 4.51 -3.09
N ALA A 94 -14.62 4.87 -1.80
CA ALA A 94 -14.20 6.19 -1.31
C ALA A 94 -12.68 6.35 -1.43
N HIS A 95 -12.20 7.52 -1.86
CA HIS A 95 -10.77 7.79 -2.11
C HIS A 95 -10.02 6.63 -2.81
N PRO A 96 -10.36 6.32 -4.08
CA PRO A 96 -9.74 5.23 -4.81
C PRO A 96 -8.21 5.26 -4.76
N THR A 97 -7.59 4.10 -4.58
CA THR A 97 -6.14 3.98 -4.55
C THR A 97 -5.54 4.45 -5.88
N LYS A 98 -4.49 5.27 -5.81
CA LYS A 98 -3.80 5.84 -6.96
C LYS A 98 -2.34 5.42 -6.97
N VAL A 99 -1.82 5.21 -8.19
CA VAL A 99 -0.40 4.94 -8.43
C VAL A 99 0.48 6.11 -7.97
N THR A 100 -0.04 7.35 -8.03
CA THR A 100 0.65 8.57 -7.63
C THR A 100 0.87 8.74 -6.13
N ARG A 101 0.44 7.77 -5.30
CA ARG A 101 0.80 7.73 -3.87
C ARG A 101 2.32 7.72 -3.71
N ARG A 102 2.84 8.33 -2.64
CA ARG A 102 4.28 8.23 -2.32
C ARG A 102 4.61 6.81 -1.80
N TRP A 103 5.21 5.99 -2.66
CA TRP A 103 5.63 4.62 -2.32
C TRP A 103 7.00 4.59 -1.65
N GLN A 104 7.96 5.30 -2.25
CA GLN A 104 9.35 5.30 -1.82
C GLN A 104 9.65 6.42 -0.81
N ARG A 105 10.59 6.16 0.10
CA ARG A 105 11.10 7.10 1.10
C ARG A 105 12.58 7.36 0.88
N LYS A 106 12.92 8.64 0.92
CA LYS A 106 14.31 9.10 0.88
C LYS A 106 14.89 8.95 2.28
N THR A 107 15.98 8.21 2.39
CA THR A 107 16.76 8.10 3.62
C THR A 107 18.07 8.88 3.43
N PRO A 108 18.51 9.70 4.41
CA PRO A 108 19.82 10.34 4.36
C PRO A 108 20.94 9.30 4.22
N HIS A 109 21.96 9.62 3.43
CA HIS A 109 23.08 8.69 3.22
C HIS A 109 23.86 8.42 4.51
N THR A 110 23.97 9.40 5.39
CA THR A 110 24.67 9.27 6.69
C THR A 110 24.01 8.28 7.66
N LEU A 111 22.73 7.96 7.44
CA LEU A 111 21.98 7.01 8.26
C LEU A 111 21.87 5.63 7.59
N ARG A 112 22.43 5.44 6.40
CA ARG A 112 22.32 4.22 5.60
C ARG A 112 23.70 3.59 5.42
#